data_AF-A0A7C4PMK3-F1
#
_entry.id   AF-A0A7C4PMK3-F1
#
_cell.length_a   1.000
_cell.length_b   1.000
_cell.length_c   1.000
_cell.angle_alpha   90.00
_cell.angle_beta   90.00
_cell.angle_gamma   90.00
#
_symmetry.space_group_name_H-M   'P 1'
#
loop_
_entity.id
_entity.type
_entity.pdbx_description
1 polymer ?
#
loop_
_entity_poly.entity_id
_entity_poly.type
_entity_poly.pdbx_seq_one_letter_code
_entity_poly.pdbx_strand_id
1 'polypeptide(L)'
;RPAPMQQPNSFVRLAEAGAVVVSGSQAHVPQGFQFIGDHYIHFGLGNLFFDQTDTPLTRQATIDRHIFYEGRYLGVELLPIQIVEYGRPVPMSDDEAQRFLETLFHASFQ
;
A
#
# COMPACT_ATOMS: atom_id res chain seq x y z
N ARG A 1 9.26 -1.77 3.46
CA ARG A 1 9.41 -1.08 4.75
C ARG A 1 9.15 0.41 4.54
N PRO A 2 8.71 1.15 5.57
CA PRO A 2 8.54 2.59 5.48
C PRO A 2 9.82 3.27 4.99
N ALA A 3 9.70 4.39 4.27
CA ALA A 3 10.88 5.17 3.90
C ALA A 3 11.61 5.68 5.15
N PRO A 4 12.94 5.86 5.12
CA PRO A 4 13.71 6.27 6.31
C PRO A 4 13.27 7.59 6.96
N MET A 5 12.66 8.49 6.19
CA MET A 5 12.14 9.77 6.68
C MET A 5 10.72 9.69 7.23
N GLN A 6 9.99 8.60 6.95
CA GLN A 6 8.70 8.37 7.58
C GLN A 6 8.92 7.99 9.03
N GLN A 7 8.08 8.53 9.90
CA GLN A 7 8.03 8.21 11.33
C GLN A 7 6.99 7.09 11.50
N PRO A 8 7.35 5.79 11.46
CA PRO A 8 6.34 4.71 11.44
C PRO A 8 5.52 4.72 12.72
N ASN A 9 6.12 5.16 13.84
CA ASN A 9 5.45 5.36 15.11
C ASN A 9 4.30 6.39 15.05
N SER A 10 4.32 7.37 14.15
CA SER A 10 3.19 8.29 13.98
C SER A 10 1.97 7.58 13.37
N PHE A 11 2.19 6.59 12.50
CA PHE A 11 1.11 5.78 11.95
C PHE A 11 0.52 4.87 13.02
N VAL A 12 1.39 4.25 13.83
CA VAL A 12 0.99 3.45 14.99
C VAL A 12 0.12 4.25 15.94
N ARG A 13 0.51 5.48 16.29
CA ARG A 13 -0.26 6.37 17.16
C ARG A 13 -1.65 6.70 16.61
N LEU A 14 -1.81 6.79 15.30
CA LEU A 14 -3.13 7.00 14.68
C LEU A 14 -4.02 5.76 14.82
N ALA A 15 -3.45 4.56 14.67
CA ALA A 15 -4.15 3.31 14.93
C ALA A 15 -4.56 3.19 16.41
N GLU A 16 -3.63 3.46 17.34
CA GLU A 16 -3.89 3.47 18.79
C GLU A 16 -4.93 4.52 19.21
N ALA A 17 -5.03 5.63 18.47
CA ALA A 17 -6.07 6.65 18.66
C ALA A 17 -7.45 6.24 18.10
N GLY A 18 -7.57 5.05 17.49
CA GLY A 18 -8.84 4.47 17.05
C GLY A 18 -9.04 4.43 15.53
N ALA A 19 -8.07 4.84 14.71
CA ALA A 19 -8.18 4.70 13.27
C ALA A 19 -8.14 3.22 12.86
N VAL A 20 -9.23 2.69 12.31
CA VAL A 20 -9.30 1.30 11.83
C VAL A 20 -8.44 1.05 10.59
N VAL A 21 -8.15 2.11 9.83
CA VAL A 21 -7.22 2.12 8.69
C VAL A 21 -6.35 3.37 8.77
N VAL A 22 -5.04 3.22 8.58
CA VAL A 22 -4.09 4.32 8.39
C VAL A 22 -3.40 4.13 7.04
N SER A 23 -3.59 5.08 6.12
CA SER A 23 -3.06 5.02 4.76
C SER A 23 -2.01 6.13 4.52
N GLY A 24 -0.79 5.72 4.22
CA GLY A 24 0.30 6.61 3.84
C GLY A 24 0.14 7.10 2.41
N SER A 25 0.14 8.41 2.24
CA SER A 25 0.09 9.06 0.92
C SER A 25 1.46 9.60 0.50
N GLN A 26 1.58 10.00 -0.78
CA GLN A 26 2.78 10.58 -1.40
C GLN A 26 4.03 9.69 -1.46
N ALA A 27 3.89 8.38 -1.22
CA ALA A 27 4.98 7.44 -1.50
C ALA A 27 5.04 7.17 -3.00
N HIS A 28 6.16 7.49 -3.65
CA HIS A 28 6.39 7.15 -5.07
C HIS A 28 6.70 5.66 -5.31
N VAL A 29 6.95 4.91 -4.24
CA VAL A 29 7.25 3.48 -4.27
C VAL A 29 6.36 2.79 -3.24
N PRO A 30 5.76 1.64 -3.55
CA PRO A 30 4.94 0.89 -2.62
C PRO A 30 5.79 0.42 -1.44
N GLN A 31 5.24 0.58 -0.25
CA GLN A 31 5.86 0.24 1.02
C GLN A 31 5.04 -0.83 1.71
N GLY A 32 5.66 -1.58 2.62
CA GLY A 32 4.93 -2.60 3.36
C GLY A 32 3.78 -2.03 4.19
N PHE A 33 3.10 -2.93 4.88
CA PHE A 33 2.01 -2.62 5.80
C PHE A 33 2.28 -3.25 7.17
N GLN A 34 1.38 -2.99 8.12
CA GLN A 34 1.41 -3.55 9.47
C GLN A 34 -0.03 -3.70 9.98
N PHE A 35 -0.25 -4.73 10.79
CA PHE A 35 -1.46 -4.86 11.59
C PHE A 35 -1.14 -4.60 13.07
N ILE A 36 -2.03 -3.89 13.75
CA ILE A 36 -2.00 -3.72 15.21
C ILE A 36 -3.37 -4.13 15.73
N GLY A 37 -3.51 -5.37 16.18
CA GLY A 37 -4.83 -5.97 16.38
C GLY A 37 -5.63 -5.93 15.07
N ASP A 38 -6.82 -5.33 15.11
CA ASP A 38 -7.73 -5.20 13.96
C ASP A 38 -7.49 -3.94 13.11
N HIS A 39 -6.45 -3.15 13.43
CA HIS A 39 -6.12 -1.91 12.74
C HIS A 39 -5.13 -2.17 11.59
N TYR A 40 -5.45 -1.72 10.38
CA TYR A 40 -4.59 -1.85 9.21
C TYR A 40 -3.80 -0.58 8.93
N ILE A 41 -2.48 -0.70 8.76
CA ILE A 41 -1.59 0.42 8.43
C ILE A 41 -0.86 0.10 7.13
N HIS A 42 -1.05 0.89 6.08
CA HIS A 42 -0.22 0.83 4.87
C HIS A 42 0.68 2.06 4.81
N PHE A 43 2.01 1.87 4.79
CA PHE A 43 2.93 3.01 4.89
C PHE A 43 3.06 3.81 3.59
N GLY A 44 2.68 3.25 2.44
CA GLY A 44 2.69 3.97 1.18
C GLY A 44 2.26 3.09 0.02
N LEU A 45 1.23 3.52 -0.71
CA LEU A 45 0.61 2.70 -1.75
C LEU A 45 1.41 2.67 -3.07
N GLY A 46 2.29 3.65 -3.30
CA GLY A 46 2.92 3.91 -4.59
C GLY A 46 2.14 4.95 -5.41
N ASN A 47 2.49 5.05 -6.69
CA ASN A 47 1.88 6.00 -7.62
C ASN A 47 0.58 5.45 -8.23
N LEU A 48 -0.44 6.29 -8.43
CA LEU A 48 -1.68 5.91 -9.15
C LEU A 48 -1.76 6.54 -10.55
N PHE A 49 -1.61 7.87 -10.64
CA PHE A 49 -1.55 8.64 -11.89
C PHE A 49 -0.25 9.44 -11.90
N PHE A 50 0.79 8.92 -12.56
CA PHE A 50 2.13 9.50 -12.48
C PHE A 50 2.93 9.23 -13.75
N ASP A 51 3.64 10.24 -14.25
CA ASP A 51 4.36 10.20 -15.54
C ASP A 51 5.87 9.95 -15.38
N GLN A 52 6.46 10.26 -14.23
CA GLN A 52 7.86 9.95 -13.90
C GLN A 52 8.02 8.49 -13.49
N THR A 53 8.00 7.61 -14.49
CA THR A 53 8.08 6.15 -14.34
C THR A 53 9.44 5.61 -14.76
N ASP A 54 10.52 6.32 -14.42
CA ASP A 54 11.88 5.99 -14.88
C ASP A 54 12.40 4.64 -14.35
N THR A 55 11.82 4.14 -13.26
CA THR A 55 12.20 2.85 -12.65
C THR A 55 11.02 1.90 -12.50
N PRO A 56 11.25 0.56 -12.48
CA PRO A 56 10.20 -0.40 -12.16
C PRO A 56 9.53 -0.15 -10.81
N LEU A 57 10.29 0.29 -9.80
CA LEU A 57 9.77 0.56 -8.45
C LEU A 57 8.74 1.71 -8.44
N THR A 58 8.97 2.74 -9.25
CA THR A 58 8.06 3.90 -9.37
C THR A 58 6.84 3.61 -10.24
N ARG A 59 6.81 2.46 -10.94
CA ARG A 59 5.69 2.00 -11.76
C ARG A 59 4.71 1.12 -10.99
N GLN A 60 5.16 0.45 -9.94
CA GLN A 60 4.33 -0.48 -9.19
C GLN A 60 3.56 0.26 -8.11
N ALA A 61 2.33 -0.15 -7.83
CA ALA A 61 1.52 0.38 -6.74
C ALA A 61 0.41 -0.60 -6.36
N THR A 62 -0.32 -0.23 -5.33
CA THR A 62 -1.54 -0.91 -4.87
C THR A 62 -2.71 0.05 -4.91
N ILE A 63 -3.87 -0.47 -5.30
CA ILE A 63 -5.15 0.11 -4.92
C ILE A 63 -5.68 -0.73 -3.76
N ASP A 64 -5.85 -0.11 -2.61
CA ASP A 64 -6.39 -0.80 -1.43
C ASP A 64 -7.91 -0.70 -1.43
N ARG A 65 -8.58 -1.84 -1.60
CA ARG A 65 -10.03 -1.95 -1.45
C ARG A 65 -10.36 -2.34 -0.02
N HIS A 66 -10.80 -1.38 0.78
CA HIS A 66 -11.24 -1.61 2.16
C HIS A 66 -12.70 -2.06 2.21
N ILE A 67 -12.98 -3.14 2.94
CA ILE A 67 -14.31 -3.73 3.07
C ILE A 67 -14.87 -3.41 4.46
N PHE A 68 -16.06 -2.80 4.48
CA PHE A 68 -16.83 -2.52 5.68
C PHE A 68 -18.22 -3.16 5.60
N TYR A 69 -18.68 -3.73 6.71
CA TYR A 69 -20.02 -4.31 6.83
C TYR A 69 -20.57 -4.03 8.23
N GLU A 70 -21.81 -3.51 8.32
CA GLU A 70 -22.47 -3.15 9.58
C GLU A 70 -21.59 -2.29 10.51
N GLY A 71 -20.87 -1.33 9.93
CA GLY A 71 -19.97 -0.43 10.67
C GLY A 71 -18.66 -1.08 11.15
N ARG A 72 -18.41 -2.34 10.81
CA ARG A 72 -17.18 -3.07 11.13
C ARG A 72 -16.25 -3.13 9.93
N TYR A 73 -14.96 -2.94 10.19
CA TYR A 73 -13.91 -3.20 9.20
C TYR A 73 -13.70 -4.72 9.09
N LEU A 74 -13.82 -5.26 7.87
CA LEU A 74 -13.65 -6.70 7.60
C LEU A 74 -12.27 -7.02 7.04
N GLY A 75 -11.59 -6.04 6.44
CA GLY A 75 -10.26 -6.21 5.91
C GLY A 75 -10.00 -5.38 4.66
N VAL A 76 -8.86 -5.65 4.04
CA VAL A 76 -8.38 -5.01 2.82
C VAL A 76 -8.09 -6.08 1.77
N GLU A 77 -8.41 -5.75 0.53
CA GLU A 77 -7.92 -6.45 -0.64
C GLU A 77 -6.92 -5.52 -1.35
N LEU A 78 -5.70 -6.03 -1.52
CA LEU A 78 -4.65 -5.33 -2.25
C LEU A 78 -4.84 -5.64 -3.73
N LEU A 79 -5.05 -4.61 -4.56
CA LEU A 79 -5.17 -4.73 -6.00
C LEU A 79 -3.87 -4.20 -6.64
N PRO A 80 -2.91 -5.07 -7.00
CA PRO A 80 -1.66 -4.63 -7.61
C PRO A 80 -1.90 -4.00 -8.98
N ILE A 81 -1.30 -2.83 -9.17
CA ILE A 81 -1.33 -2.11 -10.43
C ILE A 81 0.09 -1.79 -10.89
N GLN A 82 0.25 -1.71 -12.20
CA GLN A 82 1.44 -1.17 -12.83
C GLN A 82 1.07 0.05 -13.67
N ILE A 83 1.85 1.11 -13.57
CA ILE A 83 1.75 2.26 -14.43
C ILE A 83 2.48 1.94 -15.75
N VAL A 84 1.75 2.10 -16.85
CA VAL A 84 2.25 1.93 -18.21
C VAL A 84 2.01 3.20 -19.02
N GLU A 85 2.78 3.37 -20.10
CA GLU A 85 2.65 4.51 -21.01
C GLU A 85 2.66 5.86 -20.24
N TYR A 86 1.87 6.83 -20.67
CA TYR A 86 1.77 8.19 -20.10
C TYR A 86 1.00 8.23 -18.77
N GLY A 87 1.37 7.39 -17.81
CA GLY A 87 0.78 7.40 -16.47
C GLY A 87 -0.52 6.62 -16.31
N ARG A 88 -0.82 5.67 -17.22
CA ARG A 88 -2.03 4.85 -17.14
C ARG A 88 -1.82 3.69 -16.16
N PRO A 89 -2.56 3.61 -15.04
CA PRO A 89 -2.55 2.42 -14.20
C PRO A 89 -3.30 1.28 -14.89
N VAL A 90 -2.71 0.09 -14.90
CA VAL A 90 -3.36 -1.15 -15.34
C VAL A 90 -3.21 -2.21 -14.24
N PRO A 91 -4.20 -3.08 -14.03
CA PRO A 91 -4.02 -4.25 -13.17
C PRO A 91 -2.82 -5.08 -13.64
N MET A 92 -2.02 -5.58 -12.69
CA MET A 92 -0.97 -6.55 -12.99
C MET A 92 -1.59 -7.88 -13.44
N SER A 93 -0.87 -8.64 -14.26
CA SER A 93 -1.18 -10.06 -14.47
C SER A 93 -0.98 -10.85 -13.17
N ASP A 94 -1.58 -12.04 -13.06
CA ASP A 94 -1.48 -12.87 -11.85
C ASP A 94 -0.02 -13.14 -11.43
N ASP A 95 0.84 -13.45 -12.40
CA ASP A 95 2.26 -13.70 -12.20
C ASP A 95 3.01 -12.44 -11.68
N GLU A 96 2.71 -11.27 -12.25
CA GLU A 96 3.30 -10.00 -11.82
C GLU A 96 2.81 -9.61 -10.43
N ALA A 97 1.50 -9.75 -10.19
CA ALA A 97 0.86 -9.50 -8.91
C ALA A 97 1.46 -10.38 -7.81
N GLN A 98 1.65 -11.68 -8.06
CA GLN A 98 2.25 -12.59 -7.09
C GLN A 98 3.65 -12.14 -6.68
N ARG A 99 4.56 -11.89 -7.64
CA ARG A 99 5.94 -11.44 -7.33
C ARG A 99 5.96 -10.11 -6.59
N PHE A 100 5.09 -9.20 -7.00
CA PHE A 100 4.95 -7.91 -6.35
C PHE A 100 4.48 -8.04 -4.90
N LEU A 101 3.43 -8.84 -4.66
CA LEU A 101 2.88 -9.07 -3.33
C LEU A 101 3.89 -9.79 -2.43
N GLU A 102 4.62 -10.80 -2.93
CA GLU A 102 5.70 -11.44 -2.17
C GLU A 102 6.72 -10.42 -1.66
N THR A 103 7.13 -9.48 -2.53
CA THR A 103 8.04 -8.39 -2.16
C THR A 103 7.41 -7.47 -1.12
N LEU A 104 6.16 -7.07 -1.32
CA LEU A 104 5.43 -6.18 -0.43
C LEU A 104 5.28 -6.77 0.98
N PHE A 105 4.86 -8.04 1.08
CA PHE A 105 4.71 -8.78 2.34
C PHE A 105 6.06 -8.98 3.04
N HIS A 106 7.14 -9.25 2.31
CA HIS A 106 8.50 -9.28 2.88
C HIS A 106 8.91 -7.92 3.48
N ALA A 107 8.38 -6.84 2.92
CA ALA A 107 8.66 -5.48 3.34
C ALA A 107 7.73 -4.97 4.47
N SER A 108 6.69 -5.74 4.82
CA SER A 108 5.72 -5.48 5.89
C SER A 108 6.31 -5.84 7.26
N PHE A 109 5.79 -5.21 8.32
CA PHE A 109 6.11 -5.61 9.69
C PHE A 109 5.26 -6.81 10.10
N GLN A 110 5.84 -7.65 10.94
CA GLN A 110 5.12 -8.73 11.61
C GLN A 110 4.49 -8.25 12.90
#